data_AF-A0A0T6ZXS6-F1
#
_entry.id   AF-A0A0T6ZXS6-F1
#
_cell.length_a   1.000
_cell.length_b   1.000
_cell.length_c   1.000
_cell.angle_alpha   90.00
_cell.angle_beta   90.00
_cell.angle_gamma   90.00
#
_symmetry.space_group_name_H-M   'P 1'
#
loop_
_entity.id
_entity.type
_entity.pdbx_description
1 polymer ?
#
loop_
_entity_poly.entity_id
_entity_poly.type
_entity_poly.pdbx_seq_one_letter_code
_entity_poly.pdbx_strand_id
1 'polypeptide(L)'
;MFDLIIRNANLPDGRQGIDVGVVGGKIAAIEPNLAATAGEEIDATGRLLSPPFCDPHFHMDATLSLGLPRMNVSGTLLEGIALWGELRPTLTKEALVERALRYCDLAVSQGLLAIRSHVDTSDPRLVTAEALLEVRQKVAPYIDLQLVAFPQDGYYRAPDGVASLERALDMGVDIVGGIPHFERTMEDGARSVEALCRIAAERGLPVDMHCDETDDPLSRHIETLAAETVRFGLQGRVAGSHLTSMHSMDNYYVSKLIPLMVEAKINVIPNPLINIMLQGRHDSYPKRRGMTRVKELMAAGLNVAFGHDCVMDPWYPMGSGDMLEVAHMAVHVTQMGGIEDKRRIFDAITVNSAKTMGLEGYGLEVGFKADLVLLQAADVSEALRLKPNRLFVIKAGKVIARTAPRIGELFLDGRPTSIDIARDYIPQATQG
;
A
#
# COMPACT_ATOMS: atom_id res chain seq x y z
N MET A 1 25.22 14.20 21.58
CA MET A 1 24.24 15.27 21.32
C MET A 1 23.25 14.72 20.31
N PHE A 2 21.95 14.90 20.54
CA PHE A 2 20.93 14.45 19.59
C PHE A 2 20.80 15.47 18.45
N ASP A 3 20.51 15.00 17.25
CA ASP A 3 20.25 15.86 16.09
C ASP A 3 18.82 16.42 16.18
N LEU A 4 17.88 15.52 16.50
CA LEU A 4 16.45 15.80 16.67
C LEU A 4 15.93 15.07 17.92
N ILE A 5 15.07 15.72 18.71
CA ILE A 5 14.22 15.03 19.70
C ILE A 5 12.75 15.37 19.42
N ILE A 6 11.91 14.33 19.32
CA ILE A 6 10.45 14.48 19.38
C ILE A 6 10.02 14.25 20.82
N ARG A 7 9.44 15.26 21.45
CA ARG A 7 9.01 15.26 22.85
C ARG A 7 7.57 14.81 23.00
N ASN A 8 7.26 14.10 24.08
CA ASN A 8 5.89 13.88 24.55
C ASN A 8 4.97 13.27 23.48
N ALA A 9 5.43 12.25 22.77
CA ALA A 9 4.67 11.52 21.76
C ALA A 9 3.88 10.35 22.36
N ASN A 10 2.74 10.05 21.74
CA ASN A 10 2.07 8.75 21.90
C ASN A 10 2.53 7.81 20.80
N LEU A 11 2.65 6.52 21.09
CA LEU A 11 3.11 5.50 20.15
C LEU A 11 1.99 4.53 19.79
N PRO A 12 2.06 3.84 18.63
CA PRO A 12 1.00 2.93 18.18
C PRO A 12 0.76 1.72 19.10
N ASP A 13 1.74 1.38 19.95
CA ASP A 13 1.66 0.30 20.95
C ASP A 13 0.94 0.72 22.26
N GLY A 14 0.46 1.97 22.34
CA GLY A 14 -0.28 2.50 23.48
C GLY A 14 0.57 3.22 24.52
N ARG A 15 1.91 3.25 24.39
CA ARG A 15 2.76 4.10 25.24
C ARG A 15 2.45 5.58 25.00
N GLN A 16 2.49 6.38 26.06
CA GLN A 16 2.19 7.82 26.05
C GLN A 16 3.29 8.62 26.71
N GLY A 17 3.44 9.88 26.30
CA GLY A 17 4.42 10.80 26.89
C GLY A 17 5.88 10.38 26.66
N ILE A 18 6.16 9.78 25.50
CA ILE A 18 7.48 9.25 25.17
C ILE A 18 8.29 10.28 24.39
N ASP A 19 9.55 10.44 24.74
CA ASP A 19 10.52 11.18 23.94
C ASP A 19 11.26 10.22 22.99
N VAL A 20 11.46 10.64 21.74
CA VAL A 20 12.22 9.90 20.73
C VAL A 20 13.42 10.74 20.29
N GLY A 21 14.61 10.28 20.63
CA GLY A 21 15.87 10.94 20.29
C GLY A 21 16.51 10.33 19.04
N VAL A 22 17.01 11.18 18.14
CA VAL A 22 17.61 10.81 16.85
C VAL A 22 19.07 11.26 16.77
N VAL A 23 19.95 10.38 16.28
CA VAL A 23 21.37 10.65 15.98
C VAL A 23 21.74 10.00 14.65
N GLY A 24 22.38 10.76 13.75
CA GLY A 24 22.88 10.25 12.48
C GLY A 24 21.80 9.63 11.61
N GLY A 25 20.57 10.17 11.67
CA GLY A 25 19.40 9.64 10.95
C GLY A 25 18.82 8.33 11.47
N LYS A 26 19.23 7.89 12.67
CA LYS A 26 18.68 6.70 13.35
C LYS A 26 18.08 7.05 14.70
N ILE A 27 17.09 6.25 15.11
CA ILE A 27 16.52 6.34 16.45
C ILE A 27 17.57 5.85 17.44
N ALA A 28 17.96 6.71 18.38
CA ALA A 28 18.98 6.44 19.38
C ALA A 28 18.40 6.26 20.79
N ALA A 29 17.21 6.79 21.06
CA ALA A 29 16.51 6.62 22.34
C ALA A 29 14.99 6.67 22.16
N ILE A 30 14.27 5.86 22.96
CA ILE A 30 12.80 5.87 23.08
C ILE A 30 12.47 5.68 24.55
N GLU A 31 12.26 6.78 25.28
CA GLU A 31 12.03 6.74 26.74
C GLU A 31 11.27 7.98 27.23
N PRO A 32 10.57 7.93 28.38
CA PRO A 32 9.95 9.11 28.96
C PRO A 32 11.00 10.07 29.52
N ASN A 33 10.76 11.38 29.39
CA ASN A 33 11.57 12.45 29.99
C ASN A 33 13.07 12.35 29.66
N LEU A 34 13.41 12.22 28.37
CA LEU A 34 14.80 12.09 27.91
C LEU A 34 15.62 13.31 28.35
N ALA A 35 16.53 13.12 29.31
CA ALA A 35 17.33 14.17 29.94
C ALA A 35 18.49 14.65 29.06
N ALA A 36 18.17 15.13 27.86
CA ALA A 36 19.12 15.64 26.87
C ALA A 36 18.49 16.81 26.10
N THR A 37 19.28 17.51 25.28
CA THR A 37 18.80 18.48 24.30
C THR A 37 19.26 18.08 22.90
N ALA A 38 18.59 18.61 21.88
CA ALA A 38 18.91 18.39 20.47
C ALA A 38 19.10 19.69 19.68
N GLY A 39 19.67 19.57 18.47
CA GLY A 39 19.73 20.68 17.52
C GLY A 39 18.35 21.18 17.11
N GLU A 40 17.39 20.27 16.98
CA GLU A 40 15.97 20.56 16.75
C GLU A 40 15.10 19.79 17.77
N GLU A 41 14.07 20.45 18.32
CA GLU A 41 13.09 19.80 19.19
C GLU A 41 11.66 20.02 18.68
N ILE A 42 10.90 18.93 18.57
CA ILE A 42 9.49 18.94 18.16
C ILE A 42 8.65 18.47 19.34
N ASP A 43 7.75 19.32 19.85
CA ASP A 43 6.76 18.90 20.83
C ASP A 43 5.57 18.22 20.13
N ALA A 44 5.43 16.91 20.32
CA ALA A 44 4.30 16.15 19.80
C ALA A 44 3.01 16.44 20.58
N THR A 45 3.09 17.00 21.78
CA THR A 45 1.97 17.42 22.62
C THR A 45 0.93 16.31 22.87
N GLY A 46 1.41 15.08 23.12
CA GLY A 46 0.56 13.90 23.33
C GLY A 46 -0.12 13.41 22.05
N ARG A 47 0.46 13.67 20.87
CA ARG A 47 -0.04 13.18 19.58
C ARG A 47 0.75 11.97 19.10
N LEU A 48 0.14 11.21 18.21
CA LEU A 48 0.63 9.94 17.69
C LEU A 48 1.83 10.14 16.78
N LEU A 49 2.98 9.61 17.20
CA LEU A 49 4.15 9.42 16.37
C LEU A 49 4.15 7.98 15.85
N SER A 50 4.21 7.81 14.54
CA SER A 50 4.13 6.52 13.84
C SER A 50 5.35 6.34 12.92
N PRO A 51 5.71 5.09 12.56
CA PRO A 51 6.44 4.84 11.32
C PRO A 51 5.70 5.44 10.10
N PRO A 52 6.39 5.72 8.98
CA PRO A 52 5.75 6.28 7.81
C PRO A 52 4.85 5.27 7.14
N PHE A 53 3.83 5.71 6.43
CA PHE A 53 2.96 4.80 5.70
C PHE A 53 3.71 4.12 4.55
N CYS A 54 3.24 2.93 4.20
CA CYS A 54 3.75 2.15 3.07
C CYS A 54 2.58 1.75 2.18
N ASP A 55 2.76 1.91 0.87
CA ASP A 55 1.83 1.46 -0.15
C ASP A 55 2.44 0.28 -0.92
N PRO A 56 2.12 -0.96 -0.52
CA PRO A 56 2.72 -2.16 -1.09
C PRO A 56 2.14 -2.52 -2.47
N HIS A 57 1.16 -1.77 -3.00
CA HIS A 57 0.59 -2.04 -4.31
C HIS A 57 0.02 -0.76 -4.93
N PHE A 58 0.67 -0.28 -5.99
CA PHE A 58 0.30 0.96 -6.69
C PHE A 58 0.61 0.90 -8.19
N HIS A 59 0.00 1.76 -9.02
CA HIS A 59 0.33 1.93 -10.45
C HIS A 59 0.80 3.35 -10.76
N MET A 60 2.10 3.60 -10.56
CA MET A 60 2.70 4.94 -10.73
C MET A 60 2.87 5.35 -12.19
N ASP A 61 2.86 4.42 -13.14
CA ASP A 61 2.83 4.72 -14.57
C ASP A 61 1.45 5.26 -15.02
N ALA A 62 0.38 4.78 -14.39
CA ALA A 62 -1.00 5.21 -14.66
C ALA A 62 -1.45 6.41 -13.81
N THR A 63 -0.86 6.68 -12.64
CA THR A 63 -1.28 7.76 -11.73
C THR A 63 -1.39 9.13 -12.40
N LEU A 64 -2.33 9.96 -11.93
CA LEU A 64 -2.58 11.31 -12.43
C LEU A 64 -2.85 11.40 -13.95
N SER A 65 -3.39 10.34 -14.55
CA SER A 65 -3.80 10.30 -15.96
C SER A 65 -5.33 10.31 -16.15
N LEU A 66 -6.09 10.57 -15.09
CA LEU A 66 -7.55 10.63 -15.14
C LEU A 66 -8.04 11.50 -16.29
N GLY A 67 -8.87 10.92 -17.16
CA GLY A 67 -9.42 11.60 -18.32
C GLY A 67 -8.55 11.57 -19.57
N LEU A 68 -7.42 10.86 -19.55
CA LEU A 68 -6.55 10.63 -20.71
C LEU A 68 -6.68 9.18 -21.20
N PRO A 69 -7.02 8.93 -22.48
CA PRO A 69 -7.46 9.92 -23.48
C PRO A 69 -8.90 10.40 -23.27
N ARG A 70 -9.67 9.74 -22.39
CA ARG A 70 -11.06 10.04 -22.04
C ARG A 70 -11.39 9.47 -20.66
N MET A 71 -12.58 9.76 -20.14
CA MET A 71 -13.06 9.23 -18.85
C MET A 71 -13.54 7.77 -18.97
N ASN A 72 -13.37 7.00 -17.88
CA ASN A 72 -14.03 5.71 -17.68
C ASN A 72 -15.50 5.95 -17.30
N VAL A 73 -16.43 5.63 -18.22
CA VAL A 73 -17.85 5.94 -18.05
C VAL A 73 -18.60 4.84 -17.29
N SER A 74 -18.22 3.56 -17.47
CA SER A 74 -18.86 2.43 -16.78
C SER A 74 -18.35 2.22 -15.36
N GLY A 75 -17.13 2.68 -15.06
CA GLY A 75 -16.44 2.43 -13.78
C GLY A 75 -16.08 0.95 -13.59
N THR A 76 -15.75 0.24 -14.68
CA THR A 76 -15.37 -1.18 -14.66
C THR A 76 -13.88 -1.38 -14.93
N LEU A 77 -13.34 -2.51 -14.46
CA LEU A 77 -11.95 -2.93 -14.71
C LEU A 77 -11.63 -3.00 -16.20
N LEU A 78 -12.51 -3.65 -16.99
CA LEU A 78 -12.29 -3.87 -18.41
C LEU A 78 -12.28 -2.58 -19.24
N GLU A 79 -13.11 -1.59 -18.88
CA GLU A 79 -13.03 -0.27 -19.54
C GLU A 79 -11.73 0.45 -19.17
N GLY A 80 -11.27 0.36 -17.91
CA GLY A 80 -9.98 0.91 -17.50
C GLY A 80 -8.81 0.32 -18.29
N ILE A 81 -8.79 -1.01 -18.46
CA ILE A 81 -7.78 -1.71 -19.30
C ILE A 81 -7.83 -1.21 -20.75
N ALA A 82 -9.03 -1.05 -21.33
CA ALA A 82 -9.18 -0.53 -22.68
C ALA A 82 -8.65 0.91 -22.81
N LEU A 83 -8.96 1.79 -21.85
CA LEU A 83 -8.45 3.17 -21.81
C LEU A 83 -6.93 3.23 -21.70
N TRP A 84 -6.35 2.41 -20.83
CA TRP A 84 -4.92 2.32 -20.69
C TRP A 84 -4.26 1.83 -21.99
N GLY A 85 -4.87 0.83 -22.65
CA GLY A 85 -4.45 0.37 -23.98
C GLY A 85 -4.54 1.44 -25.07
N GLU A 86 -5.52 2.35 -25.01
CA GLU A 86 -5.62 3.52 -25.89
C GLU A 86 -4.52 4.56 -25.61
N LEU A 87 -4.17 4.76 -24.33
CA LEU A 87 -3.16 5.74 -23.90
C LEU A 87 -1.73 5.27 -24.19
N ARG A 88 -1.45 3.98 -23.95
CA ARG A 88 -0.11 3.37 -23.97
C ARG A 88 0.74 3.74 -25.20
N PRO A 89 0.24 3.70 -26.45
CA PRO A 89 1.02 4.05 -27.63
C PRO A 89 1.54 5.49 -27.64
N THR A 90 0.84 6.40 -26.96
CA THR A 90 1.14 7.84 -26.92
C THR A 90 2.00 8.26 -25.73
N LEU A 91 2.26 7.35 -24.77
CA LEU A 91 3.09 7.63 -23.61
C LEU A 91 4.52 8.00 -24.01
N THR A 92 5.02 9.08 -23.43
CA THR A 92 6.43 9.46 -23.49
C THR A 92 7.06 9.30 -22.11
N LYS A 93 8.36 9.03 -22.09
CA LYS A 93 9.12 8.87 -20.85
C LYS A 93 9.03 10.13 -19.99
N GLU A 94 9.15 11.30 -20.62
CA GLU A 94 9.14 12.60 -19.94
C GLU A 94 7.80 12.85 -19.24
N ALA A 95 6.67 12.58 -19.90
CA ALA A 95 5.34 12.78 -19.33
C ALA A 95 5.06 11.79 -18.18
N LEU A 96 5.56 10.55 -18.28
CA LEU A 96 5.50 9.57 -17.20
C LEU A 96 6.30 10.01 -15.98
N VAL A 97 7.56 10.42 -16.18
CA VAL A 97 8.43 10.92 -15.10
C VAL A 97 7.82 12.14 -14.42
N GLU A 98 7.30 13.10 -15.17
CA GLU A 98 6.66 14.29 -14.61
C GLU A 98 5.45 13.94 -13.73
N ARG A 99 4.52 13.11 -14.23
CA ARG A 99 3.34 12.68 -13.46
C ARG A 99 3.72 11.90 -12.21
N ALA A 100 4.64 10.96 -12.33
CA ALA A 100 5.11 10.14 -11.22
C ALA A 100 5.78 11.00 -10.12
N LEU A 101 6.62 11.98 -10.49
CA LEU A 101 7.23 12.89 -9.52
C LEU A 101 6.19 13.77 -8.81
N ARG A 102 5.20 14.29 -9.55
CA ARG A 102 4.09 15.06 -8.95
C ARG A 102 3.29 14.22 -7.94
N TYR A 103 3.08 12.94 -8.23
CA TYR A 103 2.46 12.03 -7.27
C TYR A 103 3.38 11.76 -6.06
N CYS A 104 4.70 11.62 -6.26
CA CYS A 104 5.65 11.45 -5.17
C CYS A 104 5.64 12.64 -4.20
N ASP A 105 5.53 13.88 -4.71
CA ASP A 105 5.38 15.07 -3.87
C ASP A 105 4.10 15.00 -3.01
N LEU A 106 2.99 14.56 -3.60
CA LEU A 106 1.73 14.32 -2.88
C LEU A 106 1.90 13.22 -1.82
N ALA A 107 2.50 12.08 -2.17
CA ALA A 107 2.74 10.95 -1.28
C ALA A 107 3.57 11.35 -0.04
N VAL A 108 4.68 12.08 -0.23
CA VAL A 108 5.50 12.59 0.87
C VAL A 108 4.68 13.50 1.79
N SER A 109 3.83 14.37 1.24
CA SER A 109 2.96 15.23 2.05
C SER A 109 1.97 14.45 2.91
N GLN A 110 1.60 13.23 2.48
CA GLN A 110 0.76 12.29 3.21
C GLN A 110 1.55 11.31 4.09
N GLY A 111 2.87 11.49 4.26
CA GLY A 111 3.70 10.61 5.08
C GLY A 111 3.88 9.21 4.50
N LEU A 112 3.63 9.03 3.20
CA LEU A 112 3.87 7.80 2.45
C LEU A 112 5.31 7.82 1.92
N LEU A 113 6.19 7.02 2.54
CA LEU A 113 7.64 7.03 2.26
C LEU A 113 8.18 5.71 1.70
N ALA A 114 7.31 4.73 1.45
CA ALA A 114 7.67 3.51 0.75
C ALA A 114 6.51 3.09 -0.16
N ILE A 115 6.82 2.81 -1.43
CA ILE A 115 5.83 2.47 -2.46
C ILE A 115 6.35 1.28 -3.27
N ARG A 116 5.50 0.28 -3.53
CA ARG A 116 5.75 -0.73 -4.56
C ARG A 116 4.81 -0.47 -5.73
N SER A 117 5.40 -0.05 -6.85
CA SER A 117 4.65 0.23 -8.07
C SER A 117 4.73 -0.93 -9.04
N HIS A 118 3.58 -1.38 -9.53
CA HIS A 118 3.48 -2.18 -10.73
C HIS A 118 3.77 -1.30 -11.94
N VAL A 119 4.46 -1.88 -12.92
CA VAL A 119 4.93 -1.21 -14.14
C VAL A 119 4.50 -2.05 -15.32
N ASP A 120 3.62 -1.51 -16.16
CA ASP A 120 3.11 -2.26 -17.28
C ASP A 120 4.22 -2.58 -18.31
N THR A 121 4.49 -3.87 -18.52
CA THR A 121 5.48 -4.37 -19.48
C THR A 121 4.86 -4.86 -20.79
N SER A 122 3.57 -4.63 -21.01
CA SER A 122 2.83 -5.17 -22.17
C SER A 122 3.15 -4.44 -23.47
N ASP A 123 3.74 -3.23 -23.41
CA ASP A 123 4.30 -2.54 -24.57
C ASP A 123 5.79 -2.87 -24.74
N PRO A 124 6.21 -3.48 -25.86
CA PRO A 124 7.59 -3.88 -26.06
C PRO A 124 8.59 -2.72 -26.15
N ARG A 125 8.14 -1.47 -26.23
CA ARG A 125 8.98 -0.27 -26.10
C ARG A 125 9.47 -0.05 -24.67
N LEU A 126 8.77 -0.57 -23.65
CA LEU A 126 9.12 -0.49 -22.22
C LEU A 126 9.35 0.95 -21.69
N VAL A 127 8.70 1.94 -22.30
CA VAL A 127 8.77 3.37 -21.88
C VAL A 127 8.38 3.56 -20.41
N THR A 128 7.40 2.79 -19.94
CA THR A 128 6.93 2.74 -18.54
C THR A 128 8.06 2.31 -17.59
N ALA A 129 8.81 1.26 -17.93
CA ALA A 129 9.96 0.80 -17.17
C ALA A 129 11.11 1.81 -17.19
N GLU A 130 11.46 2.36 -18.35
CA GLU A 130 12.51 3.39 -18.45
C GLU A 130 12.19 4.62 -17.58
N ALA A 131 10.92 5.06 -17.61
CA ALA A 131 10.47 6.20 -16.83
C ALA A 131 10.54 5.92 -15.32
N LEU A 132 9.97 4.81 -14.85
CA LEU A 132 9.89 4.53 -13.42
C LEU A 132 11.24 4.14 -12.80
N LEU A 133 12.16 3.57 -13.59
CA LEU A 133 13.55 3.41 -13.16
C LEU A 133 14.24 4.75 -12.91
N GLU A 134 14.00 5.76 -13.75
CA GLU A 134 14.50 7.12 -13.53
C GLU A 134 13.85 7.78 -12.32
N VAL A 135 12.53 7.62 -12.15
CA VAL A 135 11.81 8.12 -10.97
C VAL A 135 12.38 7.52 -9.70
N ARG A 136 12.58 6.19 -9.64
CA ARG A 136 13.19 5.49 -8.49
C ARG A 136 14.51 6.12 -8.07
N GLN A 137 15.38 6.47 -9.03
CA GLN A 137 16.65 7.15 -8.74
C GLN A 137 16.45 8.56 -8.16
N LYS A 138 15.52 9.33 -8.74
CA LYS A 138 15.24 10.72 -8.31
C LYS A 138 14.64 10.80 -6.92
N VAL A 139 13.77 9.85 -6.57
CA VAL A 139 13.03 9.87 -5.29
C VAL A 139 13.72 9.11 -4.17
N ALA A 140 14.75 8.30 -4.46
CA ALA A 140 15.49 7.50 -3.47
C ALA A 140 15.91 8.23 -2.18
N PRO A 141 16.23 9.55 -2.18
CA PRO A 141 16.53 10.25 -0.94
C PRO A 141 15.35 10.36 0.04
N TYR A 142 14.10 10.18 -0.41
CA TYR A 142 12.89 10.42 0.40
C TYR A 142 11.77 9.38 0.26
N ILE A 143 11.75 8.56 -0.80
CA ILE A 143 10.84 7.42 -0.97
C ILE A 143 11.64 6.16 -1.32
N ASP A 144 11.38 5.07 -0.60
CA ASP A 144 11.79 3.72 -0.97
C ASP A 144 10.82 3.18 -2.04
N LEU A 145 11.18 3.26 -3.33
CA LEU A 145 10.35 2.82 -4.46
C LEU A 145 10.80 1.46 -5.01
N GLN A 146 9.94 0.45 -4.92
CA GLN A 146 10.09 -0.88 -5.55
C GLN A 146 9.30 -0.96 -6.85
N LEU A 147 9.78 -1.71 -7.84
CA LEU A 147 9.14 -1.82 -9.15
C LEU A 147 8.82 -3.27 -9.49
N VAL A 148 7.58 -3.53 -9.88
CA VAL A 148 7.10 -4.86 -10.31
C VAL A 148 6.95 -4.90 -11.83
N ALA A 149 7.61 -5.85 -12.48
CA ALA A 149 7.45 -6.10 -13.91
C ALA A 149 6.08 -6.75 -14.14
N PHE A 150 5.10 -5.95 -14.54
CA PHE A 150 3.70 -6.35 -14.57
C PHE A 150 3.19 -6.50 -16.01
N PRO A 151 2.93 -7.73 -16.49
CA PRO A 151 2.40 -7.97 -17.82
C PRO A 151 0.88 -7.78 -17.82
N GLN A 152 0.40 -6.53 -17.78
CA GLN A 152 -1.03 -6.16 -17.72
C GLN A 152 -1.92 -6.90 -18.73
N ASP A 153 -1.47 -7.09 -19.96
CA ASP A 153 -2.22 -7.75 -21.02
C ASP A 153 -2.05 -9.28 -21.02
N GLY A 154 -1.40 -9.84 -19.99
CA GLY A 154 -1.11 -11.26 -19.78
C GLY A 154 0.25 -11.69 -20.33
N TYR A 155 0.92 -12.60 -19.61
CA TYR A 155 2.27 -13.09 -19.89
C TYR A 155 2.30 -13.98 -21.14
N TYR A 156 1.32 -14.88 -21.28
CA TYR A 156 1.17 -15.72 -22.49
C TYR A 156 0.09 -15.22 -23.45
N ARG A 157 -0.80 -14.34 -22.98
CA ARG A 157 -1.83 -13.71 -23.81
C ARG A 157 -1.27 -12.66 -24.77
N ALA A 158 -0.30 -11.84 -24.35
CA ALA A 158 0.31 -10.83 -25.19
C ALA A 158 1.44 -11.43 -26.06
N PRO A 159 1.54 -11.10 -27.36
CA PRO A 159 2.57 -11.68 -28.25
C PRO A 159 4.00 -11.50 -27.75
N ASP A 160 4.30 -10.32 -27.20
CA ASP A 160 5.63 -9.96 -26.69
C ASP A 160 5.72 -10.04 -25.15
N GLY A 161 4.72 -10.64 -24.47
CA GLY A 161 4.61 -10.63 -23.01
C GLY A 161 5.83 -11.23 -22.31
N VAL A 162 6.26 -12.42 -22.75
CA VAL A 162 7.45 -13.11 -22.25
C VAL A 162 8.71 -12.27 -22.43
N ALA A 163 9.00 -11.88 -23.66
CA ALA A 163 10.23 -11.16 -24.00
C ALA A 163 10.29 -9.76 -23.38
N SER A 164 9.14 -9.09 -23.19
CA SER A 164 9.09 -7.75 -22.61
C SER A 164 9.24 -7.79 -21.09
N LEU A 165 8.67 -8.79 -20.41
CA LEU A 165 8.88 -8.99 -18.99
C LEU A 165 10.34 -9.31 -18.68
N GLU A 166 10.96 -10.24 -19.41
CA GLU A 166 12.39 -10.57 -19.21
C GLU A 166 13.29 -9.34 -19.43
N ARG A 167 13.06 -8.56 -20.48
CA ARG A 167 13.80 -7.31 -20.73
C ARG A 167 13.59 -6.28 -19.62
N ALA A 168 12.37 -6.12 -19.11
CA ALA A 168 12.12 -5.19 -18.00
C ALA A 168 12.89 -5.60 -16.73
N LEU A 169 12.96 -6.91 -16.44
CA LEU A 169 13.80 -7.43 -15.35
C LEU A 169 15.29 -7.15 -15.60
N ASP A 170 15.77 -7.35 -16.83
CA ASP A 170 17.16 -7.07 -17.22
C ASP A 170 17.51 -5.57 -17.15
N MET A 171 16.53 -4.68 -17.32
CA MET A 171 16.68 -3.23 -17.15
C MET A 171 16.80 -2.81 -15.67
N GLY A 172 16.48 -3.71 -14.72
CA GLY A 172 16.59 -3.47 -13.29
C GLY A 172 15.26 -3.27 -12.55
N VAL A 173 14.13 -3.66 -13.15
CA VAL A 173 12.88 -3.90 -12.41
C VAL A 173 13.05 -5.17 -11.58
N ASP A 174 12.78 -5.10 -10.28
CA ASP A 174 13.32 -6.03 -9.28
C ASP A 174 12.29 -6.93 -8.60
N ILE A 175 11.06 -6.96 -9.10
CA ILE A 175 9.99 -7.85 -8.64
C ILE A 175 9.27 -8.45 -9.84
N VAL A 176 8.99 -9.76 -9.80
CA VAL A 176 8.26 -10.45 -10.88
C VAL A 176 6.76 -10.32 -10.63
N GLY A 177 6.02 -9.76 -11.59
CA GLY A 177 4.56 -9.66 -11.55
C GLY A 177 3.86 -10.60 -12.51
N GLY A 178 2.53 -10.57 -12.49
CA GLY A 178 1.67 -11.32 -13.42
C GLY A 178 0.18 -11.14 -13.14
N ILE A 179 -0.65 -11.63 -14.04
CA ILE A 179 -2.12 -11.45 -14.02
C ILE A 179 -2.85 -12.72 -14.50
N PRO A 180 -2.72 -13.86 -13.81
CA PRO A 180 -3.12 -15.16 -14.35
C PRO A 180 -4.62 -15.26 -14.69
N HIS A 181 -5.48 -14.56 -13.95
CA HIS A 181 -6.92 -14.52 -14.18
C HIS A 181 -7.32 -13.78 -15.47
N PHE A 182 -6.38 -13.05 -16.10
CA PHE A 182 -6.60 -12.36 -17.37
C PHE A 182 -5.98 -13.11 -18.57
N GLU A 183 -5.27 -14.22 -18.33
CA GLU A 183 -4.88 -15.14 -19.41
C GLU A 183 -6.13 -15.71 -20.10
N ARG A 184 -5.96 -16.23 -21.32
CA ARG A 184 -7.11 -16.69 -22.13
C ARG A 184 -7.83 -17.91 -21.54
N THR A 185 -7.10 -18.75 -20.80
CA THR A 185 -7.58 -20.00 -20.24
C THR A 185 -7.06 -20.18 -18.82
N MET A 186 -7.77 -20.98 -18.01
CA MET A 186 -7.33 -21.30 -16.66
C MET A 186 -6.01 -22.07 -16.68
N GLU A 187 -5.81 -22.94 -17.68
CA GLU A 187 -4.55 -23.64 -17.91
C GLU A 187 -3.40 -22.69 -18.19
N ASP A 188 -3.58 -21.69 -19.07
CA ASP A 188 -2.54 -20.69 -19.34
C ASP A 188 -2.27 -19.79 -18.14
N GLY A 189 -3.30 -19.46 -17.34
CA GLY A 189 -3.13 -18.77 -16.06
C GLY A 189 -2.30 -19.57 -15.06
N ALA A 190 -2.53 -20.88 -14.94
CA ALA A 190 -1.69 -21.73 -14.09
C ALA A 190 -0.26 -21.86 -14.63
N ARG A 191 -0.09 -21.97 -15.95
CA ARG A 191 1.24 -22.01 -16.60
C ARG A 191 2.01 -20.71 -16.42
N SER A 192 1.34 -19.56 -16.48
CA SER A 192 2.01 -18.26 -16.29
C SER A 192 2.49 -18.10 -14.85
N VAL A 193 1.70 -18.51 -13.85
CA VAL A 193 2.14 -18.54 -12.44
C VAL A 193 3.40 -19.39 -12.27
N GLU A 194 3.42 -20.61 -12.80
CA GLU A 194 4.59 -21.50 -12.72
C GLU A 194 5.84 -20.86 -13.34
N ALA A 195 5.70 -20.31 -14.55
CA ALA A 195 6.81 -19.72 -15.27
C ALA A 195 7.37 -18.49 -14.53
N LEU A 196 6.49 -17.63 -14.02
CA LEU A 196 6.87 -16.41 -13.31
C LEU A 196 7.52 -16.72 -11.95
N CYS A 197 6.99 -17.70 -11.20
CA CYS A 197 7.64 -18.18 -9.98
C CYS A 197 9.02 -18.79 -10.27
N ARG A 198 9.15 -19.57 -11.34
CA ARG A 198 10.45 -20.12 -11.77
C ARG A 198 11.45 -19.02 -12.09
N ILE A 199 11.05 -18.01 -12.87
CA ILE A 199 11.90 -16.84 -13.19
C ILE A 199 12.35 -16.13 -11.91
N ALA A 200 11.43 -15.90 -10.96
CA ALA A 200 11.74 -15.26 -9.69
C ALA A 200 12.76 -16.08 -8.88
N ALA A 201 12.60 -17.41 -8.82
CA ALA A 201 13.52 -18.29 -8.13
C ALA A 201 14.92 -18.33 -8.77
N GLU A 202 14.98 -18.46 -10.10
CA GLU A 202 16.22 -18.46 -10.88
C GLU A 202 17.00 -17.14 -10.73
N ARG A 203 16.28 -16.01 -10.63
CA ARG A 203 16.87 -14.66 -10.47
C ARG A 203 17.04 -14.23 -9.00
N GLY A 204 16.53 -14.99 -8.04
CA GLY A 204 16.54 -14.61 -6.62
C GLY A 204 15.58 -13.45 -6.26
N LEU A 205 14.62 -13.13 -7.11
CA LEU A 205 13.69 -12.01 -6.96
C LEU A 205 12.42 -12.40 -6.18
N PRO A 206 11.73 -11.44 -5.55
CA PRO A 206 10.37 -11.63 -5.04
C PRO A 206 9.32 -11.67 -6.16
N VAL A 207 8.09 -12.07 -5.79
CA VAL A 207 6.92 -12.11 -6.67
C VAL A 207 5.80 -11.26 -6.08
N ASP A 208 5.11 -10.49 -6.91
CA ASP A 208 3.85 -9.80 -6.55
C ASP A 208 2.84 -9.92 -7.68
N MET A 209 1.84 -10.78 -7.49
CA MET A 209 0.91 -11.20 -8.54
C MET A 209 -0.44 -10.49 -8.39
N HIS A 210 -0.98 -9.90 -9.45
CA HIS A 210 -2.40 -9.55 -9.57
C HIS A 210 -3.21 -10.85 -9.62
N CYS A 211 -3.50 -11.41 -8.45
CA CYS A 211 -3.99 -12.77 -8.33
C CYS A 211 -5.49 -12.76 -8.09
N ASP A 212 -6.23 -13.42 -8.98
CA ASP A 212 -7.67 -13.60 -8.91
C ASP A 212 -8.48 -12.30 -8.63
N GLU A 213 -8.17 -11.21 -9.35
CA GLU A 213 -8.93 -9.96 -9.31
C GLU A 213 -10.22 -10.07 -10.15
N THR A 214 -11.15 -10.89 -9.68
CA THR A 214 -12.41 -11.19 -10.37
C THR A 214 -13.46 -11.68 -9.38
N ASP A 215 -14.73 -11.59 -9.76
CA ASP A 215 -15.85 -12.11 -8.97
C ASP A 215 -16.15 -13.60 -9.23
N ASP A 216 -15.37 -14.26 -10.09
CA ASP A 216 -15.53 -15.67 -10.43
C ASP A 216 -14.99 -16.59 -9.31
N PRO A 217 -15.84 -17.38 -8.62
CA PRO A 217 -15.38 -18.31 -7.57
C PRO A 217 -14.51 -19.48 -8.07
N LEU A 218 -14.41 -19.67 -9.38
CA LEU A 218 -13.54 -20.66 -10.01
C LEU A 218 -12.13 -20.12 -10.28
N SER A 219 -11.93 -18.80 -10.28
CA SER A 219 -10.61 -18.17 -10.38
C SER A 219 -9.81 -18.42 -9.09
N ARG A 220 -8.89 -19.38 -9.15
CA ARG A 220 -8.21 -20.00 -8.01
C ARG A 220 -6.69 -20.06 -8.18
N HIS A 221 -6.13 -19.13 -8.94
CA HIS A 221 -4.69 -19.10 -9.21
C HIS A 221 -3.86 -18.91 -7.94
N ILE A 222 -4.44 -18.41 -6.84
CA ILE A 222 -3.80 -18.38 -5.53
C ILE A 222 -3.42 -19.78 -5.00
N GLU A 223 -4.17 -20.84 -5.35
CA GLU A 223 -3.77 -22.22 -5.02
C GLU A 223 -2.49 -22.59 -5.77
N THR A 224 -2.43 -22.31 -7.07
CA THR A 224 -1.23 -22.50 -7.89
C THR A 224 -0.06 -21.66 -7.38
N LEU A 225 -0.29 -20.38 -7.07
CA LEU A 225 0.74 -19.47 -6.59
C LEU A 225 1.33 -19.96 -5.27
N ALA A 226 0.50 -20.41 -4.32
CA ALA A 226 0.98 -20.96 -3.06
C ALA A 226 1.74 -22.28 -3.26
N ALA A 227 1.26 -23.18 -4.13
CA ALA A 227 1.94 -24.43 -4.44
C ALA A 227 3.31 -24.19 -5.11
N GLU A 228 3.38 -23.31 -6.10
CA GLU A 228 4.63 -22.98 -6.80
C GLU A 228 5.59 -22.20 -5.90
N THR A 229 5.07 -21.38 -4.97
CA THR A 229 5.88 -20.73 -3.93
C THR A 229 6.64 -21.77 -3.09
N VAL A 230 5.96 -22.85 -2.68
CA VAL A 230 6.61 -23.93 -1.93
C VAL A 230 7.59 -24.70 -2.81
N ARG A 231 7.16 -25.07 -4.02
CA ARG A 231 7.96 -25.86 -4.98
C ARG A 231 9.28 -25.19 -5.34
N PHE A 232 9.28 -23.86 -5.52
CA PHE A 232 10.46 -23.10 -5.93
C PHE A 232 11.22 -22.44 -4.77
N GLY A 233 10.86 -22.70 -3.50
CA GLY A 233 11.59 -22.14 -2.36
C GLY A 233 11.44 -20.62 -2.20
N LEU A 234 10.27 -20.09 -2.56
CA LEU A 234 9.96 -18.65 -2.54
C LEU A 234 9.24 -18.21 -1.26
N GLN A 235 9.11 -19.08 -0.25
CA GLN A 235 8.31 -18.79 0.94
C GLN A 235 8.72 -17.48 1.60
N GLY A 236 7.75 -16.60 1.86
CA GLY A 236 7.95 -15.28 2.46
C GLY A 236 8.39 -14.19 1.47
N ARG A 237 8.64 -14.52 0.19
CA ARG A 237 9.01 -13.58 -0.89
C ARG A 237 7.91 -13.39 -1.93
N VAL A 238 6.72 -13.97 -1.70
CA VAL A 238 5.60 -13.93 -2.64
C VAL A 238 4.42 -13.18 -2.03
N ALA A 239 3.82 -12.30 -2.83
CA ALA A 239 2.57 -11.63 -2.54
C ALA A 239 1.47 -12.01 -3.56
N GLY A 240 0.28 -12.27 -3.04
CA GLY A 240 -0.95 -12.31 -3.82
C GLY A 240 -1.73 -11.03 -3.60
N SER A 241 -1.71 -10.15 -4.59
CA SER A 241 -2.47 -8.90 -4.60
C SER A 241 -3.92 -9.15 -5.03
N HIS A 242 -4.84 -8.31 -4.54
CA HIS A 242 -6.30 -8.37 -4.73
C HIS A 242 -6.98 -9.58 -4.07
N LEU A 243 -6.85 -10.78 -4.65
CA LEU A 243 -7.51 -12.02 -4.21
C LEU A 243 -9.03 -11.86 -4.02
N THR A 244 -9.68 -11.06 -4.87
CA THR A 244 -11.10 -10.70 -4.71
C THR A 244 -12.02 -11.89 -4.98
N SER A 245 -11.60 -12.85 -5.81
CA SER A 245 -12.37 -14.08 -6.04
C SER A 245 -12.60 -14.88 -4.76
N MET A 246 -11.71 -14.79 -3.78
CA MET A 246 -11.82 -15.48 -2.49
C MET A 246 -13.06 -15.05 -1.69
N HIS A 247 -13.59 -13.85 -1.94
CA HIS A 247 -14.88 -13.40 -1.43
C HIS A 247 -16.02 -14.34 -1.87
N SER A 248 -15.90 -14.88 -3.08
CA SER A 248 -16.96 -15.61 -3.79
C SER A 248 -16.76 -17.13 -3.74
N MET A 249 -15.54 -17.59 -3.44
CA MET A 249 -15.21 -19.02 -3.33
C MET A 249 -16.06 -19.74 -2.28
N ASP A 250 -16.28 -21.04 -2.52
CA ASP A 250 -16.87 -21.95 -1.55
C ASP A 250 -16.08 -21.97 -0.23
N ASN A 251 -16.79 -22.04 0.91
CA ASN A 251 -16.19 -21.97 2.24
C ASN A 251 -15.30 -23.17 2.55
N TYR A 252 -15.69 -24.37 2.12
CA TYR A 252 -14.87 -25.56 2.35
C TYR A 252 -13.59 -25.52 1.51
N TYR A 253 -13.68 -25.03 0.27
CA TYR A 253 -12.48 -24.79 -0.53
C TYR A 253 -11.51 -23.82 0.17
N VAL A 254 -12.00 -22.69 0.67
CA VAL A 254 -11.15 -21.70 1.34
C VAL A 254 -10.56 -22.24 2.66
N SER A 255 -11.31 -23.04 3.43
CA SER A 255 -10.77 -23.62 4.66
C SER A 255 -9.61 -24.58 4.42
N LYS A 256 -9.57 -25.25 3.25
CA LYS A 256 -8.41 -26.03 2.79
C LYS A 256 -7.28 -25.14 2.23
N LEU A 257 -7.63 -24.06 1.53
CA LEU A 257 -6.65 -23.17 0.88
C LEU A 257 -5.82 -22.36 1.87
N ILE A 258 -6.42 -21.84 2.95
CA ILE A 258 -5.73 -21.00 3.93
C ILE A 258 -4.48 -21.70 4.53
N PRO A 259 -4.56 -22.97 4.99
CA PRO A 259 -3.37 -23.71 5.43
C PRO A 259 -2.23 -23.77 4.40
N LEU A 260 -2.54 -23.95 3.11
CA LEU A 260 -1.53 -23.96 2.04
C LEU A 260 -0.88 -22.57 1.89
N MET A 261 -1.67 -21.49 1.96
CA MET A 261 -1.13 -20.14 1.94
C MET A 261 -0.20 -19.86 3.14
N VAL A 262 -0.55 -20.39 4.32
CA VAL A 262 0.28 -20.29 5.54
C VAL A 262 1.60 -21.04 5.37
N GLU A 263 1.56 -22.27 4.85
CA GLU A 263 2.76 -23.06 4.53
C GLU A 263 3.68 -22.33 3.54
N ALA A 264 3.08 -21.73 2.50
CA ALA A 264 3.78 -20.93 1.51
C ALA A 264 4.25 -19.56 2.05
N LYS A 265 3.79 -19.14 3.23
CA LYS A 265 4.04 -17.81 3.82
C LYS A 265 3.71 -16.67 2.85
N ILE A 266 2.54 -16.77 2.20
CA ILE A 266 2.06 -15.75 1.27
C ILE A 266 1.79 -14.43 2.01
N ASN A 267 2.24 -13.32 1.44
CA ASN A 267 1.76 -11.98 1.79
C ASN A 267 0.49 -11.68 0.98
N VAL A 268 -0.50 -11.04 1.60
CA VAL A 268 -1.79 -10.75 0.97
C VAL A 268 -1.99 -9.24 0.89
N ILE A 269 -2.29 -8.72 -0.29
CA ILE A 269 -2.44 -7.27 -0.53
C ILE A 269 -3.79 -6.94 -1.18
N PRO A 270 -4.88 -6.90 -0.41
CA PRO A 270 -6.14 -6.32 -0.88
C PRO A 270 -6.06 -4.80 -1.01
N ASN A 271 -6.90 -4.25 -1.90
CA ASN A 271 -6.94 -2.82 -2.22
C ASN A 271 -8.34 -2.25 -1.93
N PRO A 272 -8.66 -1.90 -0.67
CA PRO A 272 -10.01 -1.54 -0.20
C PRO A 272 -10.77 -0.54 -1.05
N LEU A 273 -10.12 0.55 -1.47
CA LEU A 273 -10.76 1.60 -2.26
C LEU A 273 -11.16 1.11 -3.64
N ILE A 274 -10.33 0.25 -4.25
CA ILE A 274 -10.50 -0.18 -5.64
C ILE A 274 -11.37 -1.42 -5.71
N ASN A 275 -11.16 -2.41 -4.85
CA ASN A 275 -11.94 -3.63 -4.87
C ASN A 275 -13.43 -3.35 -4.63
N ILE A 276 -13.80 -2.46 -3.69
CA ILE A 276 -15.21 -2.11 -3.47
C ILE A 276 -15.84 -1.37 -4.67
N MET A 277 -15.03 -0.74 -5.50
CA MET A 277 -15.46 0.00 -6.69
C MET A 277 -15.57 -0.89 -7.93
N LEU A 278 -14.63 -1.81 -8.14
CA LEU A 278 -14.53 -2.62 -9.35
C LEU A 278 -15.26 -3.96 -9.26
N GLN A 279 -15.39 -4.51 -8.05
CA GLN A 279 -16.10 -5.78 -7.83
C GLN A 279 -17.62 -5.60 -7.69
N GLY A 280 -18.37 -6.69 -7.80
CA GLY A 280 -19.82 -6.72 -7.76
C GLY A 280 -20.49 -6.01 -8.94
N ARG A 281 -19.74 -5.62 -9.97
CA ARG A 281 -20.23 -4.90 -11.15
C ARG A 281 -21.13 -5.75 -12.05
N HIS A 282 -20.96 -7.07 -12.01
CA HIS A 282 -21.82 -8.02 -12.70
C HIS A 282 -23.03 -8.49 -11.88
N ASP A 283 -23.10 -8.15 -10.59
CA ASP A 283 -24.26 -8.45 -9.76
C ASP A 283 -25.38 -7.44 -9.97
N SER A 284 -26.63 -7.91 -9.92
CA SER A 284 -27.81 -7.07 -9.71
C SER A 284 -27.99 -6.77 -8.21
N TYR A 285 -28.92 -7.46 -7.55
CA TYR A 285 -29.10 -7.44 -6.09
C TYR A 285 -29.42 -8.84 -5.56
N PRO A 286 -28.82 -9.26 -4.43
CA PRO A 286 -27.84 -8.54 -3.62
C PRO A 286 -26.49 -8.35 -4.35
N LYS A 287 -25.79 -7.24 -4.05
CA LYS A 287 -24.49 -6.91 -4.63
C LYS A 287 -23.38 -7.26 -3.64
N ARG A 288 -22.41 -8.07 -4.07
CA ARG A 288 -21.28 -8.46 -3.21
C ARG A 288 -20.33 -7.29 -2.96
N ARG A 289 -19.53 -7.40 -1.89
CA ARG A 289 -18.45 -6.44 -1.60
C ARG A 289 -17.21 -6.68 -2.45
N GLY A 290 -16.90 -7.96 -2.73
CA GLY A 290 -15.74 -8.35 -3.52
C GLY A 290 -14.38 -8.09 -2.86
N MET A 291 -14.34 -7.99 -1.54
CA MET A 291 -13.10 -7.89 -0.77
C MET A 291 -12.60 -9.29 -0.39
N THR A 292 -11.30 -9.56 -0.47
CA THR A 292 -10.75 -10.84 0.03
C THR A 292 -11.03 -11.07 1.52
N ARG A 293 -10.79 -12.27 2.04
CA ARG A 293 -11.17 -12.68 3.41
C ARG A 293 -10.18 -12.18 4.47
N VAL A 294 -9.98 -10.85 4.54
CA VAL A 294 -8.97 -10.18 5.38
C VAL A 294 -8.97 -10.68 6.81
N LYS A 295 -10.13 -10.73 7.46
CA LYS A 295 -10.25 -11.08 8.88
C LYS A 295 -9.82 -12.52 9.13
N GLU A 296 -10.25 -13.44 8.28
CA GLU A 296 -9.93 -14.86 8.34
C GLU A 296 -8.45 -15.11 8.04
N LEU A 297 -7.89 -14.43 7.03
CA LEU A 297 -6.48 -14.55 6.66
C LEU A 297 -5.57 -14.03 7.78
N MET A 298 -5.87 -12.86 8.36
CA MET A 298 -5.16 -12.34 9.52
C MET A 298 -5.28 -13.28 10.73
N ALA A 299 -6.46 -13.84 10.99
CA ALA A 299 -6.68 -14.77 12.10
C ALA A 299 -5.89 -16.08 11.93
N ALA A 300 -5.65 -16.51 10.68
CA ALA A 300 -4.80 -17.65 10.35
C ALA A 300 -3.29 -17.37 10.45
N GLY A 301 -2.89 -16.12 10.74
CA GLY A 301 -1.49 -15.72 10.89
C GLY A 301 -0.80 -15.30 9.59
N LEU A 302 -1.55 -15.13 8.49
CA LEU A 302 -1.00 -14.57 7.25
C LEU A 302 -0.71 -13.08 7.42
N ASN A 303 0.35 -12.62 6.77
CA ASN A 303 0.65 -11.19 6.70
C ASN A 303 -0.27 -10.53 5.69
N VAL A 304 -1.14 -9.63 6.16
CA VAL A 304 -2.04 -8.85 5.30
C VAL A 304 -1.64 -7.39 5.36
N ALA A 305 -1.47 -6.78 4.18
CA ALA A 305 -1.19 -5.38 3.96
C ALA A 305 -2.27 -4.77 3.05
N PHE A 306 -2.43 -3.45 3.04
CA PHE A 306 -3.39 -2.78 2.16
C PHE A 306 -2.68 -1.87 1.17
N GLY A 307 -3.03 -2.00 -0.11
CA GLY A 307 -2.58 -1.09 -1.17
C GLY A 307 -3.60 0.01 -1.46
N HIS A 308 -3.11 1.16 -1.93
CA HIS A 308 -3.97 2.20 -2.50
C HIS A 308 -4.37 1.87 -3.94
N ASP A 309 -3.49 1.18 -4.67
CA ASP A 309 -3.64 0.70 -6.04
C ASP A 309 -3.66 1.84 -7.07
N CYS A 310 -4.67 2.70 -7.02
CA CYS A 310 -4.90 3.74 -8.02
C CYS A 310 -5.09 5.12 -7.37
N VAL A 311 -4.53 6.17 -7.99
CA VAL A 311 -4.84 7.58 -7.67
C VAL A 311 -5.04 8.36 -8.97
N MET A 312 -6.26 8.83 -9.21
CA MET A 312 -6.64 9.61 -10.39
C MET A 312 -6.11 9.00 -11.71
N ASP A 313 -6.50 7.76 -11.98
CA ASP A 313 -6.06 6.99 -13.15
C ASP A 313 -7.27 6.40 -13.92
N PRO A 314 -7.08 5.56 -14.96
CA PRO A 314 -8.18 4.99 -15.74
C PRO A 314 -9.17 4.12 -14.96
N TRP A 315 -8.78 3.61 -13.78
CA TRP A 315 -9.61 2.73 -12.95
C TRP A 315 -10.26 3.46 -11.78
N TYR A 316 -9.59 4.48 -11.23
CA TYR A 316 -10.05 5.19 -10.05
C TYR A 316 -9.98 6.71 -10.19
N PRO A 317 -11.14 7.40 -10.24
CA PRO A 317 -11.17 8.85 -10.40
C PRO A 317 -10.91 9.64 -9.11
N MET A 318 -10.72 8.97 -7.97
CA MET A 318 -10.49 9.60 -6.67
C MET A 318 -9.05 9.36 -6.19
N GLY A 319 -8.82 9.46 -4.88
CA GLY A 319 -7.54 9.18 -4.23
C GLY A 319 -6.74 10.43 -3.94
N SER A 320 -6.18 10.52 -2.74
CA SER A 320 -5.33 11.61 -2.28
C SER A 320 -3.91 11.18 -1.93
N GLY A 321 -3.55 9.91 -2.19
CA GLY A 321 -2.28 9.31 -1.74
C GLY A 321 -2.24 9.05 -0.23
N ASP A 322 -3.39 9.05 0.45
CA ASP A 322 -3.51 8.90 1.89
C ASP A 322 -3.88 7.45 2.28
N MET A 323 -2.93 6.72 2.88
CA MET A 323 -3.16 5.35 3.35
C MET A 323 -4.19 5.25 4.50
N LEU A 324 -4.52 6.34 5.20
CA LEU A 324 -5.62 6.37 6.15
C LEU A 324 -7.00 6.37 5.46
N GLU A 325 -7.12 6.80 4.20
CA GLU A 325 -8.34 6.58 3.42
C GLU A 325 -8.53 5.11 3.10
N VAL A 326 -7.45 4.43 2.71
CA VAL A 326 -7.42 2.99 2.47
C VAL A 326 -7.82 2.22 3.72
N ALA A 327 -7.16 2.51 4.85
CA ALA A 327 -7.44 1.86 6.12
C ALA A 327 -8.86 2.17 6.65
N HIS A 328 -9.34 3.40 6.49
CA HIS A 328 -10.72 3.76 6.82
C HIS A 328 -11.71 2.92 6.00
N MET A 329 -11.51 2.77 4.69
CA MET A 329 -12.36 1.90 3.86
C MET A 329 -12.25 0.43 4.30
N ALA A 330 -11.05 -0.03 4.64
CA ALA A 330 -10.81 -1.39 5.13
C ALA A 330 -11.68 -1.71 6.35
N VAL A 331 -11.74 -0.83 7.36
CA VAL A 331 -12.61 -1.00 8.55
C VAL A 331 -14.05 -1.34 8.14
N HIS A 332 -14.59 -0.61 7.17
CA HIS A 332 -15.98 -0.71 6.76
C HIS A 332 -16.23 -1.98 5.93
N VAL A 333 -15.44 -2.18 4.87
CA VAL A 333 -15.68 -3.28 3.92
C VAL A 333 -15.43 -4.66 4.54
N THR A 334 -14.47 -4.74 5.46
CA THR A 334 -14.11 -5.97 6.19
C THR A 334 -14.92 -6.16 7.48
N GLN A 335 -15.68 -5.15 7.91
CA GLN A 335 -16.42 -5.13 9.18
C GLN A 335 -15.52 -5.37 10.42
N MET A 336 -14.29 -4.87 10.34
CA MET A 336 -13.29 -4.95 11.40
C MET A 336 -13.31 -3.66 12.23
N GLY A 337 -14.35 -3.51 13.06
CA GLY A 337 -14.64 -2.29 13.83
C GLY A 337 -14.15 -2.28 15.28
N GLY A 338 -13.64 -3.42 15.80
CA GLY A 338 -13.12 -3.53 17.16
C GLY A 338 -11.84 -2.71 17.42
N ILE A 339 -11.44 -2.59 18.69
CA ILE A 339 -10.21 -1.87 19.07
C ILE A 339 -8.97 -2.59 18.49
N GLU A 340 -8.85 -3.90 18.71
CA GLU A 340 -7.75 -4.70 18.14
C GLU A 340 -7.80 -4.74 16.61
N ASP A 341 -9.00 -4.78 16.03
CA ASP A 341 -9.19 -4.74 14.58
C ASP A 341 -8.59 -3.46 13.97
N LYS A 342 -8.85 -2.30 14.59
CA LYS A 342 -8.29 -1.01 14.17
C LYS A 342 -6.77 -0.98 14.25
N ARG A 343 -6.19 -1.55 15.32
CA ARG A 343 -4.72 -1.69 15.44
C ARG A 343 -4.16 -2.54 14.30
N ARG A 344 -4.75 -3.71 14.02
CA ARG A 344 -4.34 -4.58 12.91
C ARG A 344 -4.46 -3.92 11.54
N ILE A 345 -5.51 -3.11 11.33
CA ILE A 345 -5.69 -2.34 10.10
C ILE A 345 -4.63 -1.26 9.95
N PHE A 346 -4.24 -0.58 11.03
CA PHE A 346 -3.16 0.39 11.00
C PHE A 346 -1.80 -0.28 10.76
N ASP A 347 -1.56 -1.44 11.37
CA ASP A 347 -0.39 -2.27 11.08
C ASP A 347 -0.35 -2.67 9.59
N ALA A 348 -1.50 -2.93 8.98
CA ALA A 348 -1.67 -3.26 7.55
C ALA A 348 -1.37 -2.12 6.57
N ILE A 349 -1.18 -0.87 7.03
CA ILE A 349 -0.69 0.25 6.21
C ILE A 349 0.69 0.76 6.66
N THR A 350 1.31 0.06 7.62
CA THR A 350 2.62 0.40 8.17
C THR A 350 3.51 -0.86 8.25
N VAL A 351 3.62 -1.50 9.41
CA VAL A 351 4.59 -2.58 9.67
C VAL A 351 4.34 -3.85 8.84
N ASN A 352 3.09 -4.21 8.55
CA ASN A 352 2.80 -5.38 7.71
C ASN A 352 3.11 -5.08 6.24
N SER A 353 2.84 -3.86 5.77
CA SER A 353 3.23 -3.40 4.43
C SER A 353 4.75 -3.37 4.28
N ALA A 354 5.46 -2.83 5.27
CA ALA A 354 6.93 -2.85 5.29
C ALA A 354 7.49 -4.28 5.26
N LYS A 355 6.85 -5.23 5.97
CA LYS A 355 7.19 -6.66 5.91
C LYS A 355 6.95 -7.26 4.52
N THR A 356 5.81 -6.99 3.89
CA THR A 356 5.52 -7.41 2.50
C THR A 356 6.55 -6.86 1.52
N MET A 357 7.02 -5.63 1.77
CA MET A 357 8.04 -4.96 0.99
C MET A 357 9.47 -5.40 1.32
N GLY A 358 9.69 -6.17 2.40
CA GLY A 358 11.03 -6.58 2.83
C GLY A 358 11.91 -5.41 3.30
N LEU A 359 11.31 -4.35 3.87
CA LEU A 359 12.05 -3.18 4.35
C LEU A 359 12.79 -3.50 5.66
N GLU A 360 14.07 -3.18 5.72
CA GLU A 360 14.90 -3.34 6.91
C GLU A 360 15.00 -2.06 7.73
N GLY A 361 15.07 -2.21 9.06
CA GLY A 361 15.21 -1.08 9.99
C GLY A 361 14.02 -0.11 9.94
N TYR A 362 12.81 -0.63 9.68
CA TYR A 362 11.55 0.10 9.66
C TYR A 362 10.79 -0.12 10.97
N GLY A 363 10.28 0.94 11.58
CA GLY A 363 9.51 0.87 12.82
C GLY A 363 10.00 1.85 13.88
N LEU A 364 9.47 1.71 15.09
CA LEU A 364 9.82 2.54 16.26
C LEU A 364 10.69 1.75 17.24
N GLU A 365 11.91 1.44 16.82
CA GLU A 365 12.90 0.72 17.64
C GLU A 365 14.25 1.43 17.64
N VAL A 366 15.00 1.32 18.74
CA VAL A 366 16.36 1.88 18.81
C VAL A 366 17.26 1.17 17.79
N GLY A 367 18.00 1.95 17.01
CA GLY A 367 18.86 1.48 15.92
C GLY A 367 18.20 1.51 14.54
N PHE A 368 16.87 1.63 14.46
CA PHE A 368 16.13 1.75 13.20
C PHE A 368 16.27 3.14 12.58
N LYS A 369 15.91 3.25 11.30
CA LYS A 369 15.90 4.53 10.57
C LYS A 369 14.95 5.49 11.27
N ALA A 370 15.34 6.75 11.43
CA ALA A 370 14.47 7.80 11.95
C ALA A 370 13.55 8.34 10.84
N ASP A 371 12.78 7.42 10.24
CA ASP A 371 11.69 7.72 9.31
C ASP A 371 10.40 7.71 10.13
N LEU A 372 9.74 8.85 10.26
CA LEU A 372 8.68 9.05 11.25
C LEU A 372 7.59 9.99 10.72
N VAL A 373 6.36 9.82 11.20
CA VAL A 373 5.23 10.69 10.90
C VAL A 373 4.52 11.06 12.20
N LEU A 374 4.43 12.36 12.48
CA LEU A 374 3.66 12.89 13.61
C LEU A 374 2.26 13.27 13.13
N LEU A 375 1.26 12.50 13.54
CA LEU A 375 -0.14 12.65 13.13
C LEU A 375 -0.89 13.57 14.08
N GLN A 376 -1.83 14.37 13.57
CA GLN A 376 -2.78 15.12 14.40
C GLN A 376 -3.88 14.20 14.96
N ALA A 377 -3.50 13.19 15.75
CA ALA A 377 -4.40 12.27 16.45
C ALA A 377 -3.75 11.81 17.76
N ALA A 378 -4.56 11.37 18.73
CA ALA A 378 -4.04 10.89 20.01
C ALA A 378 -3.52 9.45 19.95
N ASP A 379 -4.17 8.60 19.15
CA ASP A 379 -3.87 7.19 19.00
C ASP A 379 -4.28 6.65 17.62
N VAL A 380 -4.06 5.36 17.39
CA VAL A 380 -4.37 4.67 16.13
C VAL A 380 -5.86 4.71 15.79
N SER A 381 -6.75 4.57 16.78
CA SER A 381 -8.20 4.60 16.53
C SER A 381 -8.62 5.99 16.06
N GLU A 382 -8.08 7.03 16.66
CA GLU A 382 -8.32 8.42 16.27
C GLU A 382 -7.69 8.76 14.92
N ALA A 383 -6.51 8.21 14.61
CA ALA A 383 -5.90 8.36 13.29
C ALA A 383 -6.81 7.79 12.19
N LEU A 384 -7.38 6.60 12.38
CA LEU A 384 -8.32 5.99 11.43
C LEU A 384 -9.65 6.74 11.35
N ARG A 385 -10.16 7.25 12.47
CA ARG A 385 -11.43 8.01 12.52
C ARG A 385 -11.31 9.37 11.83
N LEU A 386 -10.24 10.09 12.11
CA LEU A 386 -10.06 11.49 11.70
C LEU A 386 -9.43 11.62 10.32
N LYS A 387 -8.62 10.65 9.90
CA LYS A 387 -7.70 10.80 8.75
C LYS A 387 -6.94 12.14 8.84
N PRO A 388 -6.19 12.35 9.94
CA PRO A 388 -5.66 13.65 10.31
C PRO A 388 -4.53 14.12 9.39
N ASN A 389 -4.22 15.41 9.52
CA ASN A 389 -3.01 15.98 8.92
C ASN A 389 -1.75 15.33 9.50
N ARG A 390 -0.71 15.25 8.67
CA ARG A 390 0.65 14.90 9.07
C ARG A 390 1.33 16.20 9.50
N LEU A 391 1.41 16.43 10.80
CA LEU A 391 2.02 17.65 11.33
C LEU A 391 3.49 17.72 10.90
N PHE A 392 4.19 16.59 10.94
CA PHE A 392 5.57 16.46 10.48
C PHE A 392 5.78 15.11 9.81
N VAL A 393 6.48 15.11 8.68
CA VAL A 393 7.00 13.92 8.00
C VAL A 393 8.52 14.01 8.03
N ILE A 394 9.16 12.98 8.58
CA ILE A 394 10.58 12.95 8.87
C ILE A 394 11.19 11.77 8.11
N LYS A 395 12.27 12.01 7.38
CA LYS A 395 13.08 10.97 6.70
C LYS A 395 14.52 11.09 7.17
N ALA A 396 15.09 9.98 7.62
CA ALA A 396 16.46 9.91 8.15
C ALA A 396 16.77 11.04 9.14
N GLY A 397 15.83 11.33 10.05
CA GLY A 397 15.97 12.36 11.08
C GLY A 397 15.79 13.80 10.63
N LYS A 398 15.39 14.05 9.38
CA LYS A 398 15.14 15.40 8.84
C LYS A 398 13.68 15.59 8.49
N VAL A 399 13.10 16.72 8.88
CA VAL A 399 11.75 17.11 8.44
C VAL A 399 11.76 17.36 6.93
N ILE A 400 10.96 16.60 6.18
CA ILE A 400 10.82 16.73 4.72
C ILE A 400 9.45 17.26 4.30
N ALA A 401 8.43 17.18 5.16
CA ALA A 401 7.16 17.87 4.98
C ALA A 401 6.54 18.29 6.31
N ARG A 402 5.74 19.36 6.28
CA ARG A 402 5.01 19.89 7.43
C ARG A 402 3.64 20.38 6.98
N THR A 403 2.60 20.08 7.75
CA THR A 403 1.25 20.61 7.53
C THR A 403 0.73 21.25 8.81
N ALA A 404 0.02 22.38 8.68
CA ALA A 404 -0.62 23.02 9.82
C ALA A 404 -1.69 22.09 10.43
N PRO A 405 -1.94 22.14 11.75
CA PRO A 405 -3.07 21.43 12.33
C PRO A 405 -4.39 21.93 11.73
N ARG A 406 -5.33 21.01 11.52
CA ARG A 406 -6.70 21.34 11.11
C ARG A 406 -7.45 21.88 12.31
N ILE A 407 -7.68 23.19 12.32
CA ILE A 407 -8.42 23.92 13.35
C ILE A 407 -9.68 24.52 12.69
N GLY A 408 -10.85 24.22 13.24
CA GLY A 408 -12.10 24.84 12.82
C GLY A 408 -12.36 26.12 13.60
N GLU A 409 -12.46 27.26 12.94
CA GLU A 409 -12.86 28.52 13.58
C GLU A 409 -14.38 28.66 13.60
N LEU A 410 -14.92 29.11 14.73
CA LEU A 410 -16.36 29.26 14.94
C LEU A 410 -16.69 30.71 15.30
N PHE A 411 -17.67 31.26 14.60
CA PHE A 411 -18.22 32.60 14.82
C PHE A 411 -19.64 32.47 15.37
N LEU A 412 -19.76 31.82 16.53
CA LEU A 412 -21.04 31.46 17.15
C LEU A 412 -21.08 31.97 18.60
N ASP A 413 -22.11 32.74 18.95
CA ASP A 413 -22.27 33.29 20.30
C ASP A 413 -22.41 32.17 21.35
N GLY A 414 -21.68 32.30 22.47
CA GLY A 414 -21.73 31.34 23.58
C GLY A 414 -21.11 29.97 23.31
N ARG A 415 -20.35 29.81 22.22
CA ARG A 415 -19.64 28.58 21.84
C ARG A 415 -18.11 28.81 21.80
N PRO A 416 -17.29 27.74 21.80
CA PRO A 416 -15.85 27.88 21.57
C PRO A 416 -15.56 28.62 20.27
N THR A 417 -14.51 29.45 20.24
CA THR A 417 -14.10 30.20 19.04
C THR A 417 -13.25 29.37 18.08
N SER A 418 -12.71 28.25 18.55
CA SER A 418 -11.97 27.28 17.72
C SER A 418 -12.15 25.86 18.23
N ILE A 419 -11.95 24.89 17.34
CA ILE A 419 -12.00 23.45 17.61
C ILE A 419 -10.76 22.78 17.01
N ASP A 420 -9.97 22.10 17.84
CA ASP A 420 -9.02 21.06 17.43
C ASP A 420 -9.70 19.70 17.64
N ILE A 421 -10.26 19.12 16.57
CA ILE A 421 -11.01 17.86 16.66
C ILE A 421 -10.17 16.70 17.21
N ALA A 422 -8.84 16.77 17.07
CA ALA A 422 -7.92 15.75 17.55
C ALA A 422 -7.54 15.91 19.03
N ARG A 423 -7.97 16.99 19.69
CA ARG A 423 -7.79 17.23 21.13
C ARG A 423 -9.12 17.33 21.87
N ASP A 424 -10.04 18.13 21.33
CA ASP A 424 -11.29 18.48 22.02
C ASP A 424 -12.33 17.36 21.98
N TYR A 425 -12.17 16.40 21.06
CA TYR A 425 -13.12 15.32 20.80
C TYR A 425 -12.48 13.92 20.90
N ILE A 426 -11.37 13.80 21.61
CA ILE A 426 -10.83 12.49 21.99
C ILE A 426 -11.87 11.83 22.93
N PRO A 427 -12.37 10.61 22.62
CA PRO A 427 -13.30 9.93 23.50
C PRO A 427 -12.67 9.75 24.90
N GLN A 428 -13.32 10.29 25.93
CA GLN A 428 -12.91 10.01 27.30
C GLN A 428 -13.23 8.55 27.58
N ALA A 429 -12.22 7.75 27.91
CA ALA A 429 -12.47 6.43 28.47
C ALA A 429 -13.30 6.64 29.75
N THR A 430 -14.55 6.18 29.76
CA THR A 430 -15.28 6.02 31.02
C THR A 430 -14.42 5.11 31.87
N GLN A 431 -13.86 5.63 32.96
CA GLN A 431 -13.26 4.79 34.00
C GLN A 431 -14.34 3.80 34.43
N GLY A 432 -14.21 2.56 33.95
CA GLY A 432 -15.12 1.45 34.20
C GLY A 432 -14.35 0.32 34.83
#